data_AF-A0A2N8TAK8-F1
#
_entry.id   AF-A0A2N8TAK8-F1
#
_cell.length_a   1.000
_cell.length_b   1.000
_cell.length_c   1.000
_cell.angle_alpha   90.00
_cell.angle_beta   90.00
_cell.angle_gamma   90.00
#
_symmetry.space_group_name_H-M   'P 1'
#
loop_
_entity.id
_entity.type
_entity.pdbx_description
1 polymer ?
#
loop_
_entity_poly.entity_id
_entity_poly.type
_entity_poly.pdbx_seq_one_letter_code
_entity_poly.pdbx_strand_id
1 'polypeptide(L)'
;ALVECEALVEGADLVLDGIVGIGGKGGLRPDAVPLAAAAGRSRGAVVAVDLPSGIDADTGEVHGAAVQADLTVTFGTHKPGLLIDPAREYAGSVRLVDIGLELPAEPELEALQHLDVARLLPVPRAESDKYRRGVVGIAAGSARYPGAAVLAVSGALRGGA
;
A
#
# COMPACT_ATOMS: atom_id res chain seq x y z
N ALA A 1 -6.93 -31.50 -15.29
CA ALA A 1 -6.88 -30.12 -15.81
C ALA A 1 -6.71 -29.13 -14.66
N LEU A 2 -7.77 -28.63 -13.98
CA LEU A 2 -7.62 -27.62 -12.91
C LEU A 2 -6.82 -28.12 -11.69
N VAL A 3 -7.12 -29.31 -11.17
CA VAL A 3 -6.39 -29.94 -10.05
C VAL A 3 -4.89 -30.11 -10.34
N GLU A 4 -4.53 -30.34 -11.59
CA GLU A 4 -3.14 -30.49 -12.03
C GLU A 4 -2.42 -29.14 -12.07
N CYS A 5 -3.11 -28.07 -12.48
CA CYS A 5 -2.60 -26.71 -12.39
C CYS A 5 -2.39 -26.26 -10.94
N GLU A 6 -3.32 -26.56 -10.02
CA GLU A 6 -3.18 -26.21 -8.61
C GLU A 6 -1.93 -26.85 -7.99
N ALA A 7 -1.70 -28.15 -8.24
CA ALA A 7 -0.52 -28.85 -7.75
C ALA A 7 0.80 -28.27 -8.31
N LEU A 8 0.79 -27.83 -9.58
CA LEU A 8 1.94 -27.14 -10.19
C LEU A 8 2.22 -25.78 -9.53
N VAL A 9 1.17 -25.00 -9.24
CA VAL A 9 1.30 -23.70 -8.55
C VAL A 9 1.81 -23.88 -7.12
N GLU A 10 1.26 -24.84 -6.37
CA GLU A 10 1.69 -25.13 -5.00
C GLU A 10 3.14 -25.60 -4.91
N GLY A 11 3.59 -26.37 -5.91
CA GLY A 11 4.94 -26.90 -5.99
C GLY A 11 5.97 -25.96 -6.63
N ALA A 12 5.57 -24.78 -7.11
CA ALA A 12 6.47 -23.84 -7.77
C ALA A 12 7.33 -23.06 -6.77
N ASP A 13 8.59 -22.82 -7.11
CA ASP A 13 9.48 -21.93 -6.34
C ASP A 13 9.17 -20.45 -6.57
N LEU A 14 8.48 -20.13 -7.67
CA LEU A 14 8.04 -18.78 -8.04
C LEU A 14 6.70 -18.87 -8.79
N VAL A 15 5.71 -18.12 -8.30
CA VAL A 15 4.39 -17.96 -8.92
C VAL A 15 4.27 -16.54 -9.44
N LEU A 16 4.00 -16.39 -10.74
CA LEU A 16 3.71 -15.09 -11.34
C LEU A 16 2.20 -14.95 -11.51
N ASP A 17 1.63 -13.97 -10.82
CA ASP A 17 0.23 -13.60 -10.97
C ASP A 17 0.08 -12.56 -12.08
N GLY A 18 -0.59 -12.98 -13.15
CA GLY A 18 -1.01 -12.13 -14.26
C GLY A 18 -2.41 -12.51 -14.74
N ILE A 19 -3.27 -12.97 -13.83
CA ILE A 19 -4.63 -13.43 -14.18
C ILE A 19 -5.48 -12.24 -14.60
N VAL A 20 -5.45 -11.15 -13.83
CA VAL A 20 -6.24 -9.93 -14.05
C VAL A 20 -5.44 -8.70 -13.63
N GLY A 21 -5.24 -7.74 -14.55
CA GLY A 21 -4.66 -6.43 -14.25
C GLY A 21 -5.72 -5.35 -14.04
N ILE A 22 -5.37 -4.08 -14.30
CA ILE A 22 -6.25 -2.90 -14.13
C ILE A 22 -7.59 -2.94 -14.90
N GLY A 23 -7.74 -3.83 -15.89
CA GLY A 23 -9.00 -4.02 -16.61
C GLY A 23 -10.02 -4.91 -15.89
N GLY A 24 -9.65 -5.53 -14.78
CA GLY A 24 -10.52 -6.35 -13.95
C GLY A 24 -11.59 -5.56 -13.22
N LYS A 25 -12.80 -6.09 -13.15
CA LYS A 25 -13.88 -5.54 -12.34
C LYS A 25 -14.62 -6.65 -11.61
N GLY A 26 -14.98 -6.41 -10.34
CA GLY A 26 -15.89 -7.28 -9.58
C GLY A 26 -15.30 -8.59 -9.08
N GLY A 27 -13.97 -8.69 -8.95
CA GLY A 27 -13.28 -9.86 -8.40
C GLY A 27 -12.85 -10.90 -9.43
N LEU A 28 -12.26 -12.00 -8.94
CA LEU A 28 -11.81 -13.11 -9.77
C LEU A 28 -12.98 -13.90 -10.37
N ARG A 29 -12.80 -14.39 -11.59
CA ARG A 29 -13.71 -15.37 -12.19
C ARG A 29 -13.66 -16.69 -11.41
N PRO A 30 -14.75 -17.47 -11.35
CA PRO A 30 -14.81 -18.69 -10.52
C PRO A 30 -13.71 -19.73 -10.79
N ASP A 31 -13.21 -19.80 -12.02
CA ASP A 31 -12.13 -20.68 -12.45
C ASP A 31 -10.74 -20.22 -12.00
N ALA A 32 -10.55 -18.93 -11.73
CA ALA A 32 -9.31 -18.37 -11.21
C ALA A 32 -9.20 -18.43 -9.67
N VAL A 33 -10.34 -18.54 -8.97
CA VAL A 33 -10.38 -18.60 -7.50
C VAL A 33 -9.51 -19.73 -6.91
N PRO A 34 -9.56 -20.98 -7.43
CA PRO A 34 -8.72 -22.06 -6.93
C PRO A 34 -7.21 -21.79 -7.13
N LEU A 35 -6.84 -21.10 -8.22
CA LEU A 35 -5.45 -20.76 -8.51
C LEU A 35 -4.92 -19.69 -7.56
N ALA A 36 -5.71 -18.67 -7.23
CA ALA A 36 -5.33 -17.69 -6.22
C ALA A 36 -5.15 -18.35 -4.84
N ALA A 37 -6.03 -19.29 -4.49
CA ALA A 37 -5.91 -20.06 -3.26
C ALA A 37 -4.67 -20.99 -3.27
N ALA A 38 -4.35 -21.61 -4.40
CA ALA A 38 -3.15 -22.43 -4.57
C ALA A 38 -1.87 -21.59 -4.47
N ALA A 39 -1.85 -20.39 -5.05
CA ALA A 39 -0.73 -19.45 -4.92
C ALA A 39 -0.48 -19.08 -3.45
N GLY A 40 -1.53 -18.80 -2.68
CA GLY A 40 -1.40 -18.53 -1.25
C GLY A 40 -0.96 -19.74 -0.39
N ARG A 41 -1.05 -20.96 -0.94
CA ARG A 41 -0.53 -22.19 -0.30
C ARG A 41 0.86 -22.58 -0.79
N SER A 42 1.35 -21.95 -1.87
CA SER A 42 2.68 -22.20 -2.40
C SER A 42 3.76 -21.85 -1.37
N ARG A 43 4.86 -22.60 -1.39
CA ARG A 43 6.05 -22.27 -0.60
C ARG A 43 7.03 -21.35 -1.34
N GLY A 44 6.81 -21.16 -2.64
CA GLY A 44 7.56 -20.24 -3.48
C GLY A 44 7.15 -18.79 -3.26
N ALA A 45 7.91 -17.87 -3.85
CA ALA A 45 7.55 -16.46 -3.86
C ALA A 45 6.37 -16.21 -4.81
N VAL A 46 5.42 -15.37 -4.40
CA VAL A 46 4.30 -14.93 -5.25
C VAL A 46 4.56 -13.49 -5.70
N VAL A 47 4.66 -13.29 -7.01
CA VAL A 47 4.88 -11.98 -7.62
C VAL A 47 3.69 -11.58 -8.47
N ALA A 48 3.00 -10.51 -8.09
CA ALA A 48 1.94 -9.91 -8.89
C ALA A 48 2.52 -8.98 -9.97
N VAL A 49 2.00 -9.12 -11.17
CA VAL A 49 2.31 -8.26 -12.32
C VAL A 49 1.24 -7.18 -12.38
N ASP A 50 1.67 -5.93 -12.25
CA ASP A 50 0.88 -4.71 -12.20
C ASP A 50 0.03 -4.52 -10.93
N LEU A 51 -0.80 -5.51 -10.61
CA LEU A 51 -1.78 -5.49 -9.53
C LEU A 51 -2.07 -6.95 -9.11
N PRO A 52 -2.12 -7.29 -7.81
CA PRO A 52 -2.62 -8.59 -7.40
C PRO A 52 -4.02 -8.86 -7.94
N SER A 53 -4.21 -9.97 -8.64
CA SER A 53 -5.47 -10.30 -9.28
C SER A 53 -6.57 -10.47 -8.23
N GLY A 54 -7.70 -9.79 -8.44
CA GLY A 54 -8.87 -9.85 -7.56
C GLY A 54 -9.09 -8.61 -6.70
N ILE A 55 -8.16 -7.64 -6.73
CA ILE A 55 -8.35 -6.32 -6.09
C ILE A 55 -8.79 -5.26 -7.11
N ASP A 56 -9.47 -4.23 -6.64
CA ASP A 56 -9.79 -3.03 -7.43
C ASP A 56 -8.62 -2.04 -7.40
N ALA A 57 -8.18 -1.60 -8.58
CA ALA A 57 -7.02 -0.72 -8.74
C ALA A 57 -7.25 0.70 -8.19
N ASP A 58 -8.47 1.20 -8.25
CA ASP A 58 -8.80 2.59 -7.96
C ASP A 58 -9.29 2.77 -6.52
N THR A 59 -10.05 1.80 -6.01
CA THR A 59 -10.68 1.90 -4.68
C THR A 59 -9.94 1.14 -3.59
N GLY A 60 -9.17 0.10 -3.96
CA GLY A 60 -8.59 -0.84 -3.01
C GLY A 60 -9.60 -1.84 -2.41
N GLU A 61 -10.83 -1.91 -2.95
CA GLU A 61 -11.79 -2.94 -2.56
C GLU A 61 -11.32 -4.33 -3.04
N VAL A 62 -11.64 -5.36 -2.25
CA VAL A 62 -11.35 -6.75 -2.57
C VAL A 62 -12.66 -7.53 -2.61
N HIS A 63 -13.02 -8.03 -3.78
CA HIS A 63 -14.29 -8.74 -4.00
C HIS A 63 -14.09 -10.25 -4.01
N GLY A 64 -14.12 -10.86 -2.83
CA GLY A 64 -13.97 -12.30 -2.66
C GLY A 64 -12.50 -12.73 -2.62
N ALA A 65 -12.11 -13.67 -3.47
CA ALA A 65 -10.74 -14.15 -3.51
C ALA A 65 -9.83 -13.19 -4.31
N ALA A 66 -8.64 -12.97 -3.79
CA ALA A 66 -7.57 -12.25 -4.46
C ALA A 66 -6.23 -12.96 -4.21
N VAL A 67 -5.27 -12.73 -5.09
CA VAL A 67 -3.90 -13.20 -4.90
C VAL A 67 -3.23 -12.36 -3.82
N GLN A 68 -2.58 -13.01 -2.87
CA GLN A 68 -1.72 -12.35 -1.89
C GLN A 68 -0.27 -12.51 -2.35
N ALA A 69 0.35 -11.39 -2.76
CA ALA A 69 1.70 -11.36 -3.29
C ALA A 69 2.74 -10.98 -2.23
N ASP A 70 3.94 -11.52 -2.36
CA ASP A 70 5.13 -11.06 -1.61
C ASP A 70 5.71 -9.79 -2.24
N LEU A 71 5.57 -9.67 -3.56
CA LEU A 71 6.04 -8.54 -4.36
C LEU A 71 5.02 -8.22 -5.46
N THR A 72 4.68 -6.95 -5.62
CA THR A 72 3.98 -6.45 -6.80
C THR A 72 4.93 -5.58 -7.62
N VAL A 73 5.08 -5.91 -8.90
CA VAL A 73 5.80 -5.07 -9.87
C VAL A 73 4.77 -4.28 -10.66
N THR A 74 4.64 -2.98 -10.39
CA THR A 74 3.67 -2.11 -11.06
C THR A 74 4.32 -1.18 -12.06
N PHE A 75 3.57 -0.73 -13.07
CA PHE A 75 4.13 0.01 -14.20
C PHE A 75 3.53 1.40 -14.33
N GLY A 76 4.38 2.35 -14.75
CA GLY A 76 3.99 3.73 -15.07
C GLY A 76 3.74 4.58 -13.83
N THR A 77 2.73 4.23 -13.03
CA THR A 77 2.43 4.87 -11.75
C THR A 77 1.86 3.87 -10.74
N HIS A 78 1.82 4.27 -9.47
CA HIS A 78 1.14 3.51 -8.42
C HIS A 78 -0.37 3.63 -8.59
N LYS A 79 -1.06 2.49 -8.51
CA LYS A 79 -2.52 2.43 -8.45
C LYS A 79 -2.95 2.64 -6.99
N PRO A 80 -3.99 3.44 -6.68
CA PRO A 80 -4.41 3.69 -5.30
C PRO A 80 -4.68 2.41 -4.50
N GLY A 81 -5.24 1.38 -5.13
CA GLY A 81 -5.50 0.07 -4.51
C GLY A 81 -4.25 -0.67 -4.03
N LEU A 82 -3.05 -0.30 -4.49
CA LEU A 82 -1.79 -0.83 -3.95
C LEU A 82 -1.38 -0.20 -2.61
N LEU A 83 -2.04 0.90 -2.23
CA LEU A 83 -1.67 1.75 -1.08
C LEU A 83 -2.78 1.87 -0.03
N ILE A 84 -4.02 1.52 -0.38
CA ILE A 84 -5.21 1.67 0.45
C ILE A 84 -5.70 0.29 0.92
N ASP A 85 -6.07 0.19 2.19
CA ASP A 85 -6.66 -1.03 2.76
C ASP A 85 -8.10 -1.25 2.25
N PRO A 86 -8.54 -2.52 2.07
CA PRO A 86 -7.82 -3.76 2.41
C PRO A 86 -6.81 -4.24 1.35
N ALA A 87 -6.87 -3.76 0.11
CA ALA A 87 -6.05 -4.29 -0.98
C ALA A 87 -4.54 -4.12 -0.78
N ARG A 88 -4.10 -3.09 -0.04
CA ARG A 88 -2.70 -2.92 0.36
C ARG A 88 -2.12 -4.18 1.01
N GLU A 89 -2.89 -4.92 1.81
CA GLU A 89 -2.41 -6.14 2.47
C GLU A 89 -2.08 -7.28 1.49
N TYR A 90 -2.62 -7.23 0.26
CA TYR A 90 -2.41 -8.23 -0.80
C TYR A 90 -1.20 -7.91 -1.67
N ALA A 91 -0.71 -6.67 -1.66
CA ALA A 91 0.30 -6.20 -2.59
C ALA A 91 1.75 -6.54 -2.19
N GLY A 92 1.98 -6.99 -0.95
CA GLY A 92 3.33 -7.26 -0.44
C GLY A 92 4.24 -6.03 -0.48
N SER A 93 5.48 -6.20 -0.95
CA SER A 93 6.34 -5.08 -1.34
C SER A 93 5.95 -4.56 -2.72
N VAL A 94 5.95 -3.24 -2.95
CA VAL A 94 5.57 -2.67 -4.26
C VAL A 94 6.80 -2.07 -4.92
N ARG A 95 7.03 -2.43 -6.19
CA ARG A 95 8.12 -1.92 -7.03
C ARG A 95 7.55 -1.30 -8.29
N LEU A 96 7.64 0.01 -8.38
CA LEU A 96 7.31 0.75 -9.59
C LEU A 96 8.45 0.61 -10.62
N VAL A 97 8.09 0.19 -11.82
CA VAL A 97 8.96 0.18 -13.00
C VAL A 97 8.48 1.25 -13.97
N ASP A 98 9.38 2.17 -14.31
CA ASP A 98 9.16 3.15 -15.35
C ASP A 98 9.21 2.46 -16.72
N ILE A 99 8.17 2.69 -17.52
CA ILE A 99 8.01 2.14 -18.86
C ILE A 99 7.92 3.24 -19.93
N GLY A 100 8.29 4.48 -19.58
CA GLY A 100 8.34 5.61 -20.51
C GLY A 100 6.98 6.23 -20.81
N LEU A 101 6.05 6.21 -19.85
CA LEU A 101 4.75 6.87 -20.00
C LEU A 101 4.85 8.34 -19.64
N GLU A 102 4.25 9.20 -20.48
CA GLU A 102 4.00 10.60 -20.14
C GLU A 102 2.74 10.67 -19.27
N LEU A 103 2.92 11.00 -17.99
CA LEU A 103 1.82 11.18 -17.05
C LEU A 103 1.36 12.65 -17.01
N PRO A 104 0.08 12.92 -16.66
CA PRO A 104 -0.40 14.28 -16.44
C PRO A 104 0.47 15.03 -15.41
N ALA A 105 0.66 16.33 -15.63
CA ALA A 105 1.46 17.16 -14.74
C ALA A 105 0.86 17.28 -13.32
N GLU A 106 -0.47 17.28 -13.23
CA GLU A 106 -1.20 17.30 -11.97
C GLU A 106 -1.73 15.90 -11.67
N PRO A 107 -1.27 15.24 -10.60
CA PRO A 107 -1.80 13.94 -10.21
C PRO A 107 -3.15 14.11 -9.50
N GLU A 108 -4.04 13.13 -9.66
CA GLU A 108 -5.29 13.07 -8.90
C GLU A 108 -5.05 12.74 -7.41
N LEU A 109 -3.97 11.98 -7.14
CA LEU A 109 -3.59 11.51 -5.81
C LEU A 109 -2.06 11.49 -5.67
N GLU A 110 -1.57 11.87 -4.50
CA GLU A 110 -0.15 11.82 -4.14
C GLU A 110 0.07 10.96 -2.91
N ALA A 111 1.10 10.11 -2.94
CA ALA A 111 1.51 9.28 -1.82
C ALA A 111 2.93 9.66 -1.38
N LEU A 112 3.03 10.35 -0.24
CA LEU A 112 4.31 10.81 0.30
C LEU A 112 5.27 9.65 0.52
N GLN A 113 6.45 9.76 -0.08
CA GLN A 113 7.57 8.85 0.19
C GLN A 113 8.44 9.41 1.32
N HIS A 114 9.38 8.59 1.80
CA HIS A 114 10.29 8.97 2.87
C HIS A 114 10.99 10.32 2.65
N LEU A 115 11.48 10.57 1.42
CA LEU A 115 12.16 11.83 1.10
C LEU A 115 11.22 13.03 1.09
N ASP A 116 9.95 12.84 0.74
CA ASP A 116 8.96 13.91 0.76
C ASP A 116 8.66 14.31 2.20
N VAL A 117 8.43 13.32 3.07
CA VAL A 117 8.26 13.55 4.51
C VAL A 117 9.48 14.24 5.11
N ALA A 118 10.69 13.79 4.77
CA ALA A 118 11.93 14.41 5.26
C ALA A 118 12.06 15.88 4.84
N ARG A 119 11.60 16.25 3.64
CA ARG A 119 11.59 17.64 3.14
C ARG A 119 10.56 18.51 3.83
N LEU A 120 9.45 17.93 4.30
CA LEU A 120 8.38 18.66 4.99
C LEU A 120 8.71 18.92 6.46
N LEU A 121 9.60 18.15 7.07
CA LEU A 121 9.95 18.30 8.48
C LEU A 121 10.73 19.61 8.73
N PRO A 122 10.29 20.45 9.68
CA PRO A 122 11.00 21.68 10.01
C PRO A 122 12.34 21.38 10.69
N VAL A 123 13.43 21.87 10.11
CA VAL A 123 14.79 21.74 10.66
C VAL A 123 15.18 23.07 11.33
N PRO A 124 15.43 23.10 12.66
CA PRO A 124 15.87 24.31 13.35
C PRO A 124 17.20 24.86 12.80
N ARG A 125 17.28 26.18 12.65
CA ARG A 125 18.50 26.92 12.29
C ARG A 125 19.08 27.66 13.49
N ALA A 126 20.23 28.30 13.32
CA ALA A 126 20.92 29.00 14.41
C ALA A 126 20.04 30.08 15.08
N GLU A 127 19.18 30.71 14.29
CA GLU A 127 18.25 31.75 14.69
C GLU A 127 16.84 31.23 15.10
N SER A 128 16.67 29.92 15.24
CA SER A 128 15.41 29.32 15.69
C SER A 128 15.31 29.29 17.22
N ASP A 129 14.53 30.22 17.77
CA ASP A 129 14.16 30.25 19.19
C ASP A 129 12.78 29.62 19.46
N LYS A 130 12.43 29.48 20.74
CA LYS A 130 11.18 28.86 21.22
C LYS A 130 9.90 29.57 20.75
N TYR A 131 9.97 30.84 20.34
CA TYR A 131 8.81 31.58 19.83
C TYR A 131 8.75 31.50 18.30
N ARG A 132 9.90 31.45 17.62
CA ARG A 132 9.99 31.26 16.16
C ARG A 132 9.61 29.87 15.70
N ARG A 133 9.72 28.86 16.57
CA ARG A 133 9.23 27.49 16.30
C ARG A 133 7.72 27.31 16.51
N GLY A 134 7.02 28.38 16.87
CA GLY A 134 5.58 28.36 17.12
C GLY A 134 5.24 27.99 18.56
N VAL A 135 3.99 28.21 18.94
CA VAL A 135 3.45 27.80 20.24
C VAL A 135 2.14 27.07 19.96
N VAL A 136 2.04 25.81 20.40
CA VAL A 136 0.86 24.97 20.18
C VAL A 136 0.05 24.88 21.46
N GLY A 137 -1.23 25.26 21.39
CA GLY A 137 -2.22 25.00 22.44
C GLY A 137 -2.96 23.69 22.16
N ILE A 138 -3.09 22.81 23.17
CA ILE A 138 -3.75 21.51 23.02
C ILE A 138 -4.90 21.43 24.03
N ALA A 139 -6.11 21.22 23.53
CA ALA A 139 -7.30 20.91 24.31
C ALA A 139 -7.73 19.47 24.02
N ALA A 140 -7.23 18.52 24.81
CA ALA A 140 -7.48 17.10 24.62
C ALA A 140 -7.60 16.38 25.97
N GLY A 141 -8.22 15.19 25.94
CA GLY A 141 -8.41 14.34 27.11
C GLY A 141 -9.71 14.61 27.87
N SER A 142 -10.01 13.70 28.78
CA SER A 142 -11.16 13.76 29.69
C SER A 142 -10.88 12.88 30.91
N ALA A 143 -11.80 12.88 31.89
CA ALA A 143 -11.72 11.94 33.02
C ALA A 143 -11.67 10.47 32.57
N ARG A 144 -12.30 10.15 31.42
CA ARG A 144 -12.31 8.80 30.84
C ARG A 144 -11.07 8.51 29.99
N TYR A 145 -10.50 9.53 29.33
CA TYR A 145 -9.37 9.39 28.42
C TYR A 145 -8.23 10.37 28.75
N PRO A 146 -7.63 10.30 29.95
CA PRO A 146 -6.60 11.25 30.35
C PRO A 146 -5.33 11.15 29.49
N GLY A 147 -5.03 9.97 28.95
CA GLY A 147 -3.84 9.73 28.12
C GLY A 147 -3.84 10.47 26.78
N ALA A 148 -4.99 10.90 26.26
CA ALA A 148 -5.07 11.60 24.97
C ALA A 148 -4.28 12.92 24.99
N ALA A 149 -4.35 13.67 26.10
CA ALA A 149 -3.56 14.89 26.27
C ALA A 149 -2.05 14.60 26.27
N VAL A 150 -1.64 13.54 26.97
CA VAL A 150 -0.22 13.15 27.09
C VAL A 150 0.35 12.76 25.73
N LEU A 151 -0.39 11.95 24.95
CA LEU A 151 0.03 11.53 23.62
C LEU A 151 0.12 12.73 22.66
N ALA A 152 -0.89 13.61 22.65
CA ALA A 152 -0.91 14.78 21.78
C ALA A 152 0.24 15.76 22.08
N VAL A 153 0.47 16.08 23.36
CA VAL A 153 1.57 16.96 23.79
C VAL A 153 2.93 16.32 23.46
N SER A 154 3.07 15.02 23.71
CA SER A 154 4.32 14.30 23.39
C SER A 154 4.59 14.30 21.88
N GLY A 155 3.57 14.11 21.05
CA GLY A 155 3.66 14.20 19.60
C GLY A 155 4.10 15.59 19.13
N ALA A 156 3.50 16.66 19.66
CA ALA A 156 3.88 18.03 19.32
C ALA A 156 5.36 18.32 19.65
N LEU A 157 5.81 17.94 20.85
CA LEU A 157 7.21 18.13 21.28
C LEU A 157 8.19 17.36 20.40
N ARG A 158 7.85 16.12 20.00
CA ARG A 158 8.69 15.30 19.12
C ARG A 158 8.67 15.76 17.66
N GLY A 159 7.59 16.44 17.25
CA GLY A 159 7.42 17.01 15.92
C GLY A 159 8.06 18.38 15.71
N GLY A 160 8.63 18.99 16.75
CA GLY A 160 9.41 20.24 16.66
C GLY A 160 8.70 21.51 17.10
N ALA A 161 7.52 21.41 17.73
CA ALA A 161 6.86 22.52 18.42
C ALA A 161 7.61 22.97 19.69
#